data_AF-A0A1G1EA69-F1
#
_entry.id   AF-A0A1G1EA69-F1
#
_cell.length_a   1.000
_cell.length_b   1.000
_cell.length_c   1.000
_cell.angle_alpha   90.00
_cell.angle_beta   90.00
_cell.angle_gamma   90.00
#
_symmetry.space_group_name_H-M   'P 1'
#
loop_
_entity.id
_entity.type
_entity.pdbx_description
1 polymer ?
#
loop_
_entity_poly.entity_id
_entity_poly.type
_entity_poly.pdbx_seq_one_letter_code
_entity_poly.pdbx_strand_id
1 'polypeptide(L)'
;MYGNRYQELLPIFGTTTILLLTISFASVASAKGLNMVSEKKGIHPKLESVLTELQEEYEKNTVTGQEFAMKRDIRVKDQDKVTVFLISEIGKTTDAIDKKLLRAYGANIIKSADNVLKADVPINRLRQIADVKAISYIRLPDRPVPLTQSQGVSLTGASSYHSAGYTGSGVKVAVIDLGFAGLSSAISSGELPSNVVKVDCTGISCVSTDFSLETGKHGTGVAEVVYDMAPGAQLYLIKIDDRLDLKDAKDYCISNGIKIINHSVAWSNTNFYRGECYNVNPVCTADKAYSNGILWVNSIGNAAKGHYEGTFTDSDGDGWHNVSANDETINISATAGDTIEVAITWNAWPTTNQDYDFYLYNSSLTEVLASSLNRQTGTQSPTESISYSVPNTGTYYLSIYKYNATSNHQLEVYSWNHDLTPAVASSSLSNPADAAGVMAVAAIGYWFWTTGPQESFSSQGPTNDGRTKPEISGPDYV
;
A
#
# COMPACT_ATOMS: atom_id res chain seq x y z
N MET A 1 67.01 15.67 71.21
CA MET A 1 66.36 14.88 72.28
C MET A 1 64.85 15.12 72.23
N TYR A 2 64.06 14.26 72.88
CA TYR A 2 62.58 14.26 72.90
C TYR A 2 61.92 15.60 73.30
N GLY A 3 60.66 15.82 72.87
CA GLY A 3 59.72 16.68 73.60
C GLY A 3 58.60 17.36 72.79
N ASN A 4 57.46 16.68 72.60
CA ASN A 4 56.22 17.25 72.01
C ASN A 4 55.65 18.46 72.77
N ARG A 5 54.97 19.40 72.07
CA ARG A 5 53.48 19.54 72.04
C ARG A 5 52.99 20.82 71.29
N TYR A 6 51.82 20.70 70.63
CA TYR A 6 50.73 21.67 70.27
C TYR A 6 50.96 23.20 70.43
N GLN A 7 50.37 24.15 69.69
CA GLN A 7 49.32 24.26 68.63
C GLN A 7 49.50 25.69 68.05
N GLU A 8 49.35 26.04 66.77
CA GLU A 8 48.11 26.41 66.03
C GLU A 8 48.55 27.23 64.78
N LEU A 9 47.86 27.11 63.63
CA LEU A 9 47.35 28.21 62.76
C LEU A 9 46.91 27.70 61.37
N LEU A 10 45.88 28.38 60.83
CA LEU A 10 45.15 28.17 59.57
C LEU A 10 45.93 28.66 58.31
N PRO A 11 45.39 28.56 57.06
CA PRO A 11 44.35 27.65 56.50
C PRO A 11 44.77 26.98 55.16
N ILE A 12 44.05 25.93 54.71
CA ILE A 12 44.02 25.52 53.28
C ILE A 12 42.57 25.22 52.86
N PHE A 13 42.19 25.68 51.66
CA PHE A 13 40.86 25.53 51.07
C PHE A 13 40.51 24.06 50.76
N GLY A 14 39.37 23.60 51.24
CA GLY A 14 38.74 22.35 50.79
C GLY A 14 37.65 22.62 49.76
N THR A 15 37.81 22.11 48.53
CA THR A 15 36.76 22.09 47.51
C THR A 15 35.85 20.88 47.72
N THR A 16 34.56 21.12 48.00
CA THR A 16 33.57 20.06 48.22
C THR A 16 33.15 19.40 46.92
N THR A 17 33.58 18.16 46.68
CA THR A 17 33.05 17.33 45.59
C THR A 17 31.76 16.64 46.04
N ILE A 18 30.61 17.12 45.55
CA ILE A 18 29.31 16.45 45.76
C ILE A 18 29.15 15.36 44.70
N LEU A 19 29.18 14.10 45.12
CA LEU A 19 28.88 12.96 44.25
C LEU A 19 27.35 12.78 44.16
N LEU A 20 26.73 13.37 43.12
CA LEU A 20 25.32 13.14 42.83
C LEU A 20 25.11 11.74 42.23
N LEU A 21 24.53 10.84 43.03
CA LEU A 21 24.12 9.52 42.58
C LEU A 21 22.80 9.64 41.80
N THR A 22 22.87 9.76 40.48
CA THR A 22 21.68 9.73 39.61
C THR A 22 21.11 8.33 39.53
N ILE A 23 20.10 8.04 40.36
CA ILE A 23 19.27 6.83 40.23
C ILE A 23 18.31 7.05 39.07
N SER A 24 18.70 6.57 37.89
CA SER A 24 17.83 6.51 36.72
C SER A 24 16.75 5.45 36.95
N PHE A 25 15.54 5.87 37.33
CA PHE A 25 14.36 5.02 37.27
C PHE A 25 14.01 4.80 35.79
N ALA A 26 14.49 3.68 35.22
CA ALA A 26 13.90 3.15 34.01
C ALA A 26 12.45 2.76 34.31
N SER A 27 11.50 3.49 33.75
CA SER A 27 10.09 3.12 33.80
C SER A 27 9.90 1.84 32.98
N VAL A 28 9.87 0.69 33.65
CA VAL A 28 9.46 -0.57 33.03
C VAL A 28 7.99 -0.42 32.65
N ALA A 29 7.73 -0.22 31.37
CA ALA A 29 6.37 -0.27 30.85
C ALA A 29 5.87 -1.70 31.05
N SER A 30 4.89 -1.89 31.93
CA SER A 30 4.21 -3.17 32.04
C SER A 30 3.41 -3.40 30.75
N ALA A 31 3.70 -4.50 30.04
CA ALA A 31 2.82 -4.99 28.99
C ALA A 31 1.39 -5.13 29.54
N LYS A 32 0.41 -4.82 28.70
CA LYS A 32 -1.03 -4.89 29.00
C LYS A 32 -1.67 -5.82 27.98
N GLY A 33 -1.93 -7.08 28.35
CA GLY A 33 -2.58 -8.04 27.46
C GLY A 33 -4.01 -7.63 27.07
N LEU A 34 -4.35 -7.81 25.80
CA LEU A 34 -5.54 -7.25 25.17
C LEU A 34 -6.80 -8.12 25.36
N ASN A 35 -7.55 -7.87 26.44
CA ASN A 35 -8.76 -8.65 26.77
C ASN A 35 -10.03 -8.22 25.99
N MET A 36 -9.91 -7.69 24.75
CA MET A 36 -11.05 -7.20 23.95
C MET A 36 -11.05 -7.73 22.52
N VAL A 37 -11.92 -8.69 22.22
CA VAL A 37 -12.16 -9.22 20.87
C VAL A 37 -13.58 -8.81 20.42
N SER A 38 -13.73 -8.38 19.17
CA SER A 38 -15.03 -8.02 18.59
C SER A 38 -15.77 -9.24 18.01
N GLU A 39 -17.05 -9.43 18.36
CA GLU A 39 -17.87 -10.48 17.73
C GLU A 39 -18.14 -10.18 16.24
N LYS A 40 -17.88 -11.12 15.33
CA LYS A 40 -18.18 -11.02 13.87
C LYS A 40 -19.70 -11.03 13.52
N LYS A 41 -20.57 -10.50 14.37
CA LYS A 41 -22.03 -10.55 14.22
C LYS A 41 -22.51 -9.67 13.05
N GLY A 42 -23.49 -10.11 12.28
CA GLY A 42 -24.10 -9.32 11.19
C GLY A 42 -23.32 -9.28 9.86
N ILE A 43 -21.99 -9.46 9.89
CA ILE A 43 -21.14 -9.54 8.69
C ILE A 43 -21.61 -10.69 7.77
N HIS A 44 -21.76 -10.44 6.46
CA HIS A 44 -22.07 -11.48 5.48
C HIS A 44 -20.77 -12.14 4.99
N PRO A 45 -20.67 -13.48 4.87
CA PRO A 45 -19.41 -14.15 4.54
C PRO A 45 -18.86 -13.80 3.14
N LYS A 46 -19.67 -13.24 2.24
CA LYS A 46 -19.24 -12.79 0.92
C LYS A 46 -19.06 -11.27 0.80
N LEU A 47 -19.14 -10.52 1.91
CA LEU A 47 -18.87 -9.08 1.95
C LEU A 47 -17.67 -8.79 2.85
N GLU A 48 -16.85 -7.84 2.41
CA GLU A 48 -15.86 -7.18 3.26
C GLU A 48 -16.53 -6.51 4.47
N SER A 49 -15.91 -6.59 5.65
CA SER A 49 -16.52 -6.13 6.92
C SER A 49 -16.89 -4.66 6.86
N VAL A 50 -16.01 -3.82 6.30
CA VAL A 50 -16.22 -2.37 6.14
C VAL A 50 -17.39 -2.05 5.21
N LEU A 51 -17.71 -2.91 4.23
CA LEU A 51 -18.90 -2.78 3.38
C LEU A 51 -20.18 -3.16 4.14
N THR A 52 -20.09 -4.08 5.10
CA THR A 52 -21.21 -4.40 5.99
C THR A 52 -21.48 -3.24 6.96
N GLU A 53 -20.44 -2.73 7.62
CA GLU A 53 -20.53 -1.56 8.51
C GLU A 53 -21.09 -0.33 7.75
N LEU A 54 -20.58 -0.06 6.54
CA LEU A 54 -21.11 0.99 5.67
C LEU A 54 -22.61 0.82 5.37
N GLN A 55 -23.05 -0.40 5.03
CA GLN A 55 -24.48 -0.66 4.82
C GLN A 55 -25.29 -0.41 6.11
N GLU A 56 -24.80 -0.84 7.26
CA GLU A 56 -25.50 -0.66 8.55
C GLU A 56 -25.61 0.81 8.98
N GLU A 57 -24.58 1.63 8.77
CA GLU A 57 -24.64 3.07 9.06
C GLU A 57 -25.59 3.82 8.11
N TYR A 58 -25.67 3.41 6.83
CA TYR A 58 -26.66 3.90 5.88
C TYR A 58 -28.10 3.42 6.18
N GLU A 59 -28.26 2.23 6.75
CA GLU A 59 -29.56 1.71 7.22
C GLU A 59 -30.09 2.52 8.43
N LYS A 60 -29.22 3.18 9.21
CA LYS A 60 -29.63 4.13 10.26
C LYS A 60 -30.10 5.46 9.65
N ASN A 61 -29.28 6.09 8.81
CA ASN A 61 -29.62 7.22 7.93
C ASN A 61 -28.41 7.61 7.03
N THR A 62 -28.67 8.41 5.99
CA THR A 62 -27.64 8.88 5.05
C THR A 62 -26.51 9.68 5.71
N VAL A 63 -26.77 10.49 6.74
CA VAL A 63 -25.74 11.34 7.38
C VAL A 63 -24.73 10.49 8.15
N THR A 64 -25.18 9.56 8.98
CA THR A 64 -24.28 8.63 9.70
C THR A 64 -23.50 7.74 8.75
N GLY A 65 -24.12 7.33 7.64
CA GLY A 65 -23.45 6.62 6.54
C GLY A 65 -22.34 7.43 5.87
N GLN A 66 -22.58 8.71 5.60
CA GLN A 66 -21.58 9.62 5.01
C GLN A 66 -20.45 9.94 6.00
N GLU A 67 -20.75 10.18 7.28
CA GLU A 67 -19.75 10.37 8.33
C GLU A 67 -18.86 9.13 8.50
N PHE A 68 -19.44 7.92 8.49
CA PHE A 68 -18.69 6.67 8.51
C PHE A 68 -17.81 6.51 7.27
N ALA A 69 -18.35 6.77 6.08
CA ALA A 69 -17.60 6.72 4.83
C ALA A 69 -16.40 7.68 4.88
N MET A 70 -16.59 8.93 5.32
CA MET A 70 -15.49 9.89 5.50
C MET A 70 -14.45 9.40 6.51
N LYS A 71 -14.87 8.86 7.67
CA LYS A 71 -13.96 8.35 8.72
C LYS A 71 -13.13 7.14 8.28
N ARG A 72 -13.62 6.37 7.31
CA ARG A 72 -12.95 5.19 6.72
C ARG A 72 -12.39 5.45 5.30
N ASP A 73 -12.34 6.72 4.89
CA ASP A 73 -11.98 7.20 3.54
C ASP A 73 -12.65 6.43 2.38
N ILE A 74 -13.93 6.09 2.47
CA ILE A 74 -14.66 5.37 1.42
C ILE A 74 -15.26 6.38 0.41
N ARG A 75 -14.85 6.27 -0.86
CA ARG A 75 -15.42 7.07 -1.96
C ARG A 75 -16.85 6.64 -2.27
N VAL A 76 -17.84 7.37 -1.73
CA VAL A 76 -19.25 7.26 -2.11
C VAL A 76 -19.55 8.14 -3.33
N LYS A 77 -20.30 7.59 -4.28
CA LYS A 77 -20.78 8.26 -5.50
C LYS A 77 -22.25 8.69 -5.36
N ASP A 78 -22.69 9.53 -6.29
CA ASP A 78 -24.09 9.95 -6.45
C ASP A 78 -25.08 8.77 -6.32
N GLN A 79 -26.23 9.06 -5.70
CA GLN A 79 -27.31 8.10 -5.42
C GLN A 79 -26.92 6.98 -4.43
N ASP A 80 -26.06 7.30 -3.45
CA ASP A 80 -25.61 6.38 -2.39
C ASP A 80 -25.05 5.06 -2.94
N LYS A 81 -24.13 5.20 -3.91
CA LYS A 81 -23.44 4.07 -4.56
C LYS A 81 -21.99 3.99 -4.12
N VAL A 82 -21.49 2.77 -4.02
CA VAL A 82 -20.07 2.46 -3.78
C VAL A 82 -19.53 1.63 -4.95
N THR A 83 -18.31 1.92 -5.39
CA THR A 83 -17.62 1.07 -6.37
C THR A 83 -17.06 -0.16 -5.66
N VAL A 84 -17.32 -1.36 -6.20
CA VAL A 84 -16.85 -2.64 -5.64
C VAL A 84 -16.29 -3.55 -6.73
N PHE A 85 -15.43 -4.47 -6.32
CA PHE A 85 -15.09 -5.67 -7.06
C PHE A 85 -15.95 -6.84 -6.61
N LEU A 86 -16.63 -7.47 -7.57
CA LEU A 86 -17.39 -8.70 -7.41
C LEU A 86 -16.52 -9.83 -7.97
N ILE A 87 -16.02 -10.71 -7.11
CA ILE A 87 -15.15 -11.84 -7.48
C ILE A 87 -16.03 -13.06 -7.75
N SER A 88 -15.78 -13.80 -8.83
CA SER A 88 -16.50 -15.05 -9.09
C SER A 88 -15.94 -16.25 -8.32
N GLU A 89 -16.75 -17.30 -8.18
CA GLU A 89 -16.34 -18.59 -7.62
C GLU A 89 -15.10 -19.17 -8.33
N ILE A 90 -14.25 -19.86 -7.56
CA ILE A 90 -12.99 -20.43 -8.04
C ILE A 90 -13.24 -21.33 -9.26
N GLY A 91 -12.42 -21.18 -10.29
CA GLY A 91 -12.56 -21.90 -11.57
C GLY A 91 -13.68 -21.39 -12.48
N LYS A 92 -14.40 -20.32 -12.11
CA LYS A 92 -15.38 -19.63 -12.96
C LYS A 92 -14.90 -18.24 -13.35
N THR A 93 -15.39 -17.77 -14.50
CA THR A 93 -15.25 -16.38 -14.93
C THR A 93 -16.47 -15.55 -14.51
N THR A 94 -16.38 -14.24 -14.68
CA THR A 94 -17.50 -13.30 -14.45
C THR A 94 -18.74 -13.58 -15.30
N ASP A 95 -18.65 -14.36 -16.38
CA ASP A 95 -19.80 -14.76 -17.19
C ASP A 95 -20.74 -15.75 -16.50
N ALA A 96 -20.28 -16.41 -15.43
CA ALA A 96 -21.13 -17.19 -14.56
C ALA A 96 -22.01 -16.34 -13.62
N ILE A 97 -21.66 -15.07 -13.41
CA ILE A 97 -22.41 -14.13 -12.56
C ILE A 97 -23.65 -13.64 -13.31
N ASP A 98 -24.81 -13.57 -12.64
CA ASP A 98 -26.04 -13.05 -13.25
C ASP A 98 -26.00 -11.51 -13.42
N LYS A 99 -25.34 -11.09 -14.51
CA LYS A 99 -25.23 -9.68 -14.95
C LYS A 99 -26.60 -9.04 -15.26
N LYS A 100 -27.70 -9.80 -15.36
CA LYS A 100 -29.07 -9.26 -15.52
C LYS A 100 -29.68 -8.95 -14.15
N LEU A 101 -29.55 -9.86 -13.19
CA LEU A 101 -30.00 -9.66 -11.81
C LEU A 101 -29.24 -8.52 -11.12
N LEU A 102 -27.91 -8.40 -11.33
CA LEU A 102 -27.14 -7.25 -10.86
C LEU A 102 -27.72 -5.91 -11.31
N ARG A 103 -28.05 -5.77 -12.60
CA ARG A 103 -28.67 -4.56 -13.15
C ARG A 103 -30.09 -4.35 -12.61
N ALA A 104 -30.85 -5.41 -12.36
CA ALA A 104 -32.16 -5.32 -11.71
C ALA A 104 -32.09 -4.84 -10.25
N TYR A 105 -30.96 -5.09 -9.56
CA TYR A 105 -30.64 -4.49 -8.26
C TYR A 105 -30.00 -3.08 -8.36
N GLY A 106 -29.96 -2.48 -9.56
CA GLY A 106 -29.47 -1.12 -9.77
C GLY A 106 -27.95 -0.99 -9.91
N ALA A 107 -27.21 -2.11 -10.01
CA ALA A 107 -25.77 -2.08 -10.23
C ALA A 107 -25.41 -1.63 -11.65
N ASN A 108 -24.47 -0.68 -11.75
CA ASN A 108 -23.84 -0.28 -13.01
C ASN A 108 -22.52 -1.02 -13.19
N ILE A 109 -22.46 -1.97 -14.13
CA ILE A 109 -21.25 -2.72 -14.44
C ILE A 109 -20.30 -1.85 -15.27
N ILE A 110 -19.09 -1.62 -14.77
CA ILE A 110 -18.07 -0.77 -15.40
C ILE A 110 -17.11 -1.64 -16.22
N LYS A 111 -16.54 -2.69 -15.63
CA LYS A 111 -15.55 -3.59 -16.27
C LYS A 111 -15.69 -5.03 -15.82
N SER A 112 -15.24 -5.96 -16.66
CA SER A 112 -15.05 -7.38 -16.33
C SER A 112 -13.74 -7.90 -16.89
N ALA A 113 -12.94 -8.58 -16.07
CA ALA A 113 -11.77 -9.33 -16.50
C ALA A 113 -11.73 -10.67 -15.78
N ASP A 114 -11.54 -11.76 -16.52
CA ASP A 114 -11.50 -13.15 -16.02
C ASP A 114 -12.55 -13.45 -14.94
N ASN A 115 -12.16 -13.43 -13.66
CA ASN A 115 -13.00 -13.70 -12.50
C ASN A 115 -13.32 -12.49 -11.60
N VAL A 116 -13.08 -11.25 -12.07
CA VAL A 116 -13.33 -10.00 -11.32
C VAL A 116 -14.18 -9.01 -12.14
N LEU A 117 -15.25 -8.50 -11.53
CA LEU A 117 -16.21 -7.56 -12.12
C LEU A 117 -16.25 -6.26 -11.29
N LYS A 118 -15.86 -5.12 -11.89
CA LYS A 118 -15.93 -3.78 -11.28
C LYS A 118 -17.30 -3.18 -11.55
N ALA A 119 -18.03 -2.79 -10.50
CA ALA A 119 -19.37 -2.21 -10.61
C ALA A 119 -19.63 -1.14 -9.54
N ASP A 120 -20.44 -0.14 -9.89
CA ASP A 120 -21.06 0.75 -8.90
C ASP A 120 -22.37 0.12 -8.41
N VAL A 121 -22.48 -0.13 -7.12
CA VAL A 121 -23.64 -0.79 -6.50
C VAL A 121 -24.32 0.13 -5.48
N PRO A 122 -25.67 0.16 -5.39
CA PRO A 122 -26.35 0.85 -4.31
C PRO A 122 -25.98 0.25 -2.96
N ILE A 123 -25.59 1.08 -1.98
CA ILE A 123 -25.13 0.62 -0.66
C ILE A 123 -26.21 -0.23 0.03
N ASN A 124 -27.48 0.18 -0.08
CA ASN A 124 -28.64 -0.55 0.45
C ASN A 124 -29.01 -1.85 -0.31
N ARG A 125 -28.14 -2.33 -1.22
CA ARG A 125 -28.27 -3.60 -1.94
C ARG A 125 -27.06 -4.53 -1.77
N LEU A 126 -26.02 -4.12 -1.04
CA LEU A 126 -24.77 -4.90 -0.88
C LEU A 126 -25.04 -6.36 -0.43
N ARG A 127 -25.78 -6.57 0.67
CA ARG A 127 -26.17 -7.92 1.14
C ARG A 127 -26.91 -8.76 0.09
N GLN A 128 -27.85 -8.19 -0.66
CA GLN A 128 -28.61 -8.93 -1.69
C GLN A 128 -27.78 -9.21 -2.95
N ILE A 129 -26.83 -8.35 -3.27
CA ILE A 129 -25.87 -8.55 -4.35
C ILE A 129 -24.89 -9.68 -3.98
N ALA A 130 -24.50 -9.79 -2.70
CA ALA A 130 -23.65 -10.87 -2.20
C ALA A 130 -24.26 -12.28 -2.36
N ASP A 131 -25.59 -12.39 -2.35
CA ASP A 131 -26.31 -13.65 -2.58
C ASP A 131 -26.45 -14.02 -4.07
N VAL A 132 -26.02 -13.17 -5.00
CA VAL A 132 -26.08 -13.49 -6.45
C VAL A 132 -25.19 -14.69 -6.77
N LYS A 133 -25.76 -15.64 -7.52
CA LYS A 133 -25.08 -16.89 -7.89
C LYS A 133 -23.76 -16.62 -8.62
N ALA A 134 -22.78 -17.49 -8.36
CA ALA A 134 -21.41 -17.42 -8.88
C ALA A 134 -20.53 -16.28 -8.35
N ILE A 135 -21.03 -15.41 -7.46
CA ILE A 135 -20.18 -14.48 -6.70
C ILE A 135 -19.61 -15.22 -5.48
N SER A 136 -18.30 -15.15 -5.29
CA SER A 136 -17.59 -15.70 -4.12
C SER A 136 -17.35 -14.64 -3.05
N TYR A 137 -17.00 -13.41 -3.45
CA TYR A 137 -16.66 -12.32 -2.54
C TYR A 137 -16.87 -10.94 -3.16
N ILE A 138 -17.10 -9.94 -2.32
CA ILE A 138 -17.29 -8.54 -2.67
C ILE A 138 -16.42 -7.68 -1.75
N ARG A 139 -15.56 -6.86 -2.35
CA ARG A 139 -14.65 -5.92 -1.65
C ARG A 139 -14.57 -4.57 -2.36
N LEU A 140 -14.03 -3.58 -1.66
CA LEU A 140 -13.58 -2.34 -2.28
C LEU A 140 -12.46 -2.60 -3.31
N PRO A 141 -12.30 -1.75 -4.35
CA PRO A 141 -11.18 -1.82 -5.28
C PRO A 141 -9.84 -1.63 -4.56
N ASP A 142 -8.81 -2.30 -5.06
CA ASP A 142 -7.45 -2.16 -4.52
C ASP A 142 -6.93 -0.74 -4.79
N ARG A 143 -6.27 -0.13 -3.79
CA ARG A 143 -5.78 1.24 -3.88
C ARG A 143 -4.27 1.30 -4.15
N PRO A 144 -3.87 1.93 -5.25
CA PRO A 144 -2.46 2.24 -5.51
C PRO A 144 -1.93 3.46 -4.73
N VAL A 145 -0.61 3.49 -4.49
CA VAL A 145 0.11 4.58 -3.80
C VAL A 145 1.31 5.12 -4.62
N PRO A 146 1.50 6.45 -4.79
CA PRO A 146 2.59 7.11 -5.55
C PRO A 146 3.92 7.28 -4.78
N LEU A 147 5.07 7.54 -5.47
CA LEU A 147 6.41 7.35 -4.87
C LEU A 147 7.60 8.34 -5.16
N THR A 148 7.73 9.17 -6.22
CA THR A 148 8.97 10.03 -6.44
C THR A 148 8.88 11.27 -7.42
N GLN A 149 9.94 12.13 -7.50
CA GLN A 149 10.17 13.30 -8.43
C GLN A 149 11.69 13.51 -8.85
N SER A 150 12.07 14.60 -9.59
CA SER A 150 13.10 14.63 -10.69
C SER A 150 14.22 15.74 -10.82
N GLN A 151 15.48 15.34 -11.14
CA GLN A 151 16.66 16.06 -11.78
C GLN A 151 17.81 15.09 -12.27
N GLY A 152 17.53 13.82 -12.61
CA GLY A 152 18.55 12.74 -12.53
C GLY A 152 19.63 12.64 -13.62
N VAL A 153 19.53 13.40 -14.72
CA VAL A 153 20.24 13.12 -15.99
C VAL A 153 21.77 13.17 -15.91
N SER A 154 22.32 14.23 -15.31
CA SER A 154 23.78 14.42 -15.22
C SER A 154 24.41 13.40 -14.26
N LEU A 155 23.71 13.13 -13.16
CA LEU A 155 24.16 12.26 -12.06
C LEU A 155 24.29 10.78 -12.48
N THR A 156 23.39 10.30 -13.34
CA THR A 156 23.43 8.92 -13.88
C THR A 156 24.33 8.78 -15.10
N GLY A 157 24.89 9.87 -15.64
CA GLY A 157 25.65 9.89 -16.88
C GLY A 157 24.81 9.80 -18.16
N ALA A 158 23.48 9.95 -18.08
CA ALA A 158 22.58 9.91 -19.23
C ALA A 158 22.93 10.96 -20.30
N SER A 159 23.50 12.10 -19.90
CA SER A 159 24.00 13.14 -20.84
C SER A 159 25.02 12.63 -21.86
N SER A 160 25.78 11.57 -21.55
CA SER A 160 26.72 10.95 -22.51
C SER A 160 26.00 10.16 -23.61
N TYR A 161 24.87 9.52 -23.28
CA TYR A 161 23.99 8.85 -24.23
C TYR A 161 23.30 9.85 -25.15
N HIS A 162 22.78 10.96 -24.60
CA HIS A 162 22.19 12.06 -25.38
C HIS A 162 23.21 12.64 -26.37
N SER A 163 24.44 12.88 -25.91
CA SER A 163 25.55 13.42 -26.72
C SER A 163 25.99 12.45 -27.83
N ALA A 164 25.78 11.14 -27.65
CA ALA A 164 25.97 10.11 -28.67
C ALA A 164 24.74 9.89 -29.57
N GLY A 165 23.67 10.67 -29.41
CA GLY A 165 22.43 10.59 -30.19
C GLY A 165 21.38 9.58 -29.67
N TYR A 166 21.65 8.90 -28.55
CA TYR A 166 20.71 7.99 -27.90
C TYR A 166 19.74 8.77 -27.00
N THR A 167 18.72 9.36 -27.60
CA THR A 167 17.69 10.15 -26.90
C THR A 167 16.36 9.41 -26.69
N GLY A 168 16.25 8.14 -27.13
CA GLY A 168 14.97 7.41 -27.16
C GLY A 168 14.13 7.65 -28.42
N SER A 169 14.65 8.39 -29.41
CA SER A 169 14.00 8.60 -30.72
C SER A 169 13.42 7.31 -31.32
N GLY A 170 12.12 7.33 -31.63
CA GLY A 170 11.39 6.18 -32.20
C GLY A 170 10.91 5.14 -31.18
N VAL A 171 11.26 5.29 -29.89
CA VAL A 171 10.73 4.47 -28.80
C VAL A 171 9.46 5.11 -28.23
N LYS A 172 8.49 4.27 -27.87
CA LYS A 172 7.30 4.67 -27.12
C LYS A 172 7.42 4.20 -25.67
N VAL A 173 7.21 5.12 -24.74
CA VAL A 173 7.25 4.85 -23.29
C VAL A 173 5.91 5.25 -22.69
N ALA A 174 5.31 4.38 -21.88
CA ALA A 174 4.16 4.71 -21.07
C ALA A 174 4.57 5.03 -19.63
N VAL A 175 3.97 6.07 -19.07
CA VAL A 175 3.92 6.33 -17.63
C VAL A 175 2.50 5.98 -17.19
N ILE A 176 2.36 4.87 -16.45
CA ILE A 176 1.07 4.45 -15.89
C ILE A 176 1.03 4.94 -14.44
N ASP A 177 0.10 5.85 -14.13
CA ASP A 177 0.05 6.55 -12.85
C ASP A 177 -1.40 6.93 -12.46
N LEU A 178 -1.56 7.64 -11.34
CA LEU A 178 -2.86 7.90 -10.69
C LEU A 178 -3.44 9.28 -11.02
N GLY A 179 -2.60 10.19 -11.53
CA GLY A 179 -3.01 11.53 -11.91
C GLY A 179 -1.88 12.33 -12.54
N PHE A 180 -2.26 13.27 -13.40
CA PHE A 180 -1.35 14.12 -14.17
C PHE A 180 -1.69 15.62 -13.99
N ALA A 181 -2.03 16.01 -12.75
CA ALA A 181 -2.24 17.41 -12.39
C ALA A 181 -0.97 18.24 -12.63
N GLY A 182 -1.12 19.48 -13.09
CA GLY A 182 0.00 20.35 -13.44
C GLY A 182 0.61 20.12 -14.84
N LEU A 183 0.19 19.09 -15.58
CA LEU A 183 0.74 18.73 -16.89
C LEU A 183 0.74 19.89 -17.91
N SER A 184 -0.32 20.69 -17.97
CA SER A 184 -0.36 21.86 -18.86
C SER A 184 0.71 22.91 -18.52
N SER A 185 1.06 23.04 -17.24
CA SER A 185 2.14 23.93 -16.79
C SER A 185 3.50 23.37 -17.22
N ALA A 186 3.77 22.09 -16.96
CA ALA A 186 5.01 21.40 -17.36
C ALA A 186 5.26 21.47 -18.88
N ILE A 187 4.20 21.31 -19.69
CA ILE A 187 4.28 21.49 -21.15
C ILE A 187 4.57 22.96 -21.53
N SER A 188 3.99 23.92 -20.81
CA SER A 188 4.19 25.34 -21.10
C SER A 188 5.56 25.89 -20.69
N SER A 189 6.21 25.31 -19.68
CA SER A 189 7.58 25.63 -19.26
C SER A 189 8.64 24.87 -20.06
N GLY A 190 8.27 23.75 -20.69
CA GLY A 190 9.17 22.92 -21.51
C GLY A 190 9.74 21.68 -20.80
N GLU A 191 9.34 21.44 -19.55
CA GLU A 191 9.69 20.23 -18.77
C GLU A 191 9.04 18.97 -19.36
N LEU A 192 7.97 19.13 -20.14
CA LEU A 192 7.36 18.06 -20.93
C LEU A 192 7.06 18.52 -22.36
N PRO A 193 7.09 17.61 -23.36
CA PRO A 193 6.89 17.99 -24.75
C PRO A 193 5.39 18.08 -25.07
N SER A 194 5.00 18.99 -25.98
CA SER A 194 3.58 19.23 -26.29
C SER A 194 2.86 18.08 -27.01
N ASN A 195 3.59 17.07 -27.48
CA ASN A 195 3.06 15.89 -28.16
C ASN A 195 2.85 14.67 -27.25
N VAL A 196 2.86 14.81 -25.91
CA VAL A 196 2.48 13.69 -25.02
C VAL A 196 1.08 13.17 -25.34
N VAL A 197 0.93 11.84 -25.41
CA VAL A 197 -0.39 11.21 -25.60
C VAL A 197 -1.03 11.02 -24.23
N LYS A 198 -2.27 11.48 -24.05
CA LYS A 198 -2.99 11.48 -22.77
C LYS A 198 -4.15 10.49 -22.80
N VAL A 199 -4.16 9.53 -21.88
CA VAL A 199 -5.10 8.40 -21.88
C VAL A 199 -5.69 8.21 -20.48
N ASP A 200 -7.02 8.12 -20.40
CA ASP A 200 -7.73 7.76 -19.17
C ASP A 200 -8.30 6.34 -19.32
N CYS A 201 -7.88 5.42 -18.45
CA CYS A 201 -8.36 4.04 -18.40
C CYS A 201 -9.32 3.75 -17.23
N THR A 202 -9.77 4.76 -16.47
CA THR A 202 -10.65 4.58 -15.29
C THR A 202 -12.11 4.26 -15.66
N GLY A 203 -12.54 4.70 -16.85
CA GLY A 203 -13.87 4.43 -17.43
C GLY A 203 -14.01 3.02 -18.01
N ILE A 204 -15.08 2.75 -18.77
CA ILE A 204 -15.37 1.43 -19.38
C ILE A 204 -14.23 0.94 -20.31
N SER A 205 -13.48 1.86 -20.91
CA SER A 205 -12.35 1.59 -21.80
C SER A 205 -11.33 2.72 -21.72
N CYS A 206 -10.07 2.46 -22.06
CA CYS A 206 -9.07 3.51 -22.25
C CYS A 206 -9.48 4.49 -23.36
N VAL A 207 -9.58 5.78 -23.05
CA VAL A 207 -9.97 6.86 -23.97
C VAL A 207 -8.95 8.00 -23.97
N SER A 208 -8.91 8.79 -25.05
CA SER A 208 -8.15 10.04 -25.06
C SER A 208 -8.76 11.05 -24.10
N THR A 209 -7.91 11.80 -23.38
CA THR A 209 -8.32 12.82 -22.40
C THR A 209 -7.45 14.07 -22.50
N ASP A 210 -7.83 15.15 -21.82
CA ASP A 210 -7.01 16.35 -21.69
C ASP A 210 -6.33 16.51 -20.32
N PHE A 211 -6.74 15.74 -19.30
CA PHE A 211 -6.37 15.85 -17.88
C PHE A 211 -6.72 17.20 -17.23
N SER A 212 -7.78 17.86 -17.69
CA SER A 212 -8.21 19.20 -17.22
C SER A 212 -8.73 19.26 -15.77
N LEU A 213 -9.13 18.13 -15.18
CA LEU A 213 -9.74 18.05 -13.84
C LEU A 213 -8.95 17.16 -12.86
N GLU A 214 -7.65 16.98 -13.10
CA GLU A 214 -6.79 16.16 -12.24
C GLU A 214 -6.34 16.88 -10.96
N THR A 215 -6.26 16.13 -9.85
CA THR A 215 -5.75 16.61 -8.56
C THR A 215 -4.42 15.96 -8.15
N GLY A 216 -4.17 14.71 -8.55
CA GLY A 216 -2.91 14.00 -8.30
C GLY A 216 -1.80 14.50 -9.24
N LYS A 217 -0.70 15.03 -8.68
CA LYS A 217 0.44 15.59 -9.45
C LYS A 217 1.58 14.60 -9.75
N HIS A 218 1.51 13.39 -9.20
CA HIS A 218 2.65 12.46 -9.17
C HIS A 218 3.09 12.01 -10.57
N GLY A 219 2.16 11.52 -11.39
CA GLY A 219 2.45 11.07 -12.74
C GLY A 219 3.08 12.13 -13.65
N THR A 220 2.80 13.42 -13.40
CA THR A 220 3.47 14.53 -14.10
C THR A 220 4.97 14.56 -13.79
N GLY A 221 5.35 14.53 -12.51
CA GLY A 221 6.77 14.51 -12.10
C GLY A 221 7.49 13.23 -12.51
N VAL A 222 6.80 12.09 -12.52
CA VAL A 222 7.34 10.83 -13.07
C VAL A 222 7.58 10.95 -14.58
N ALA A 223 6.67 11.59 -15.31
CA ALA A 223 6.85 11.84 -16.74
C ALA A 223 8.00 12.79 -17.03
N GLU A 224 8.21 13.81 -16.19
CA GLU A 224 9.37 14.72 -16.27
C GLU A 224 10.69 13.92 -16.16
N VAL A 225 10.86 13.03 -15.16
CA VAL A 225 12.04 12.12 -15.09
C VAL A 225 12.25 11.33 -16.38
N VAL A 226 11.19 10.74 -16.93
CA VAL A 226 11.27 9.86 -18.11
C VAL A 226 11.62 10.67 -19.36
N TYR A 227 11.09 11.88 -19.50
CA TYR A 227 11.42 12.79 -20.59
C TYR A 227 12.87 13.27 -20.50
N ASP A 228 13.31 13.67 -19.31
CA ASP A 228 14.69 14.06 -19.00
C ASP A 228 15.69 12.97 -19.43
N MET A 229 15.40 11.71 -19.11
CA MET A 229 16.26 10.58 -19.47
C MET A 229 16.18 10.23 -20.97
N ALA A 230 15.03 10.41 -21.61
CA ALA A 230 14.78 10.02 -22.99
C ALA A 230 13.97 11.08 -23.79
N PRO A 231 14.56 12.26 -24.10
CA PRO A 231 13.82 13.40 -24.65
C PRO A 231 13.34 13.22 -26.10
N GLY A 232 13.80 12.19 -26.80
CA GLY A 232 13.31 11.78 -28.12
C GLY A 232 12.19 10.73 -28.08
N ALA A 233 11.85 10.19 -26.90
CA ALA A 233 10.81 9.18 -26.76
C ALA A 233 9.40 9.79 -26.89
N GLN A 234 8.49 9.05 -27.52
CA GLN A 234 7.08 9.41 -27.52
C GLN A 234 6.44 8.91 -26.21
N LEU A 235 6.12 9.85 -25.31
CA LEU A 235 5.47 9.53 -24.04
C LEU A 235 3.97 9.33 -24.20
N TYR A 236 3.46 8.37 -23.44
CA TYR A 236 2.04 8.07 -23.22
C TYR A 236 1.75 8.15 -21.72
N LEU A 237 0.93 9.11 -21.31
CA LEU A 237 0.54 9.34 -19.93
C LEU A 237 -0.81 8.67 -19.71
N ILE A 238 -0.83 7.58 -18.94
CA ILE A 238 -1.99 6.70 -18.81
C ILE A 238 -2.47 6.68 -17.36
N LYS A 239 -3.68 7.19 -17.13
CA LYS A 239 -4.30 7.23 -15.80
C LYS A 239 -5.06 5.95 -15.48
N ILE A 240 -4.92 5.48 -14.24
CA ILE A 240 -5.64 4.35 -13.66
C ILE A 240 -6.12 4.68 -12.23
N ASP A 241 -7.17 3.99 -11.75
CA ASP A 241 -7.57 4.02 -10.33
C ASP A 241 -7.34 2.66 -9.64
N ASP A 242 -7.45 1.52 -10.36
CA ASP A 242 -7.34 0.18 -9.77
C ASP A 242 -6.68 -0.89 -10.69
N ARG A 243 -6.58 -2.14 -10.22
CA ARG A 243 -5.93 -3.26 -10.95
C ARG A 243 -6.57 -3.60 -12.31
N LEU A 244 -7.88 -3.36 -12.50
CA LEU A 244 -8.52 -3.61 -13.80
C LEU A 244 -8.22 -2.48 -14.78
N ASP A 245 -8.09 -1.25 -14.28
CA ASP A 245 -7.61 -0.11 -15.06
C ASP A 245 -6.13 -0.31 -15.45
N LEU A 246 -5.30 -0.83 -14.54
CA LEU A 246 -3.91 -1.24 -14.81
C LEU A 246 -3.81 -2.32 -15.90
N LYS A 247 -4.66 -3.35 -15.82
CA LYS A 247 -4.76 -4.40 -16.84
C LYS A 247 -5.09 -3.82 -18.21
N ASP A 248 -6.08 -2.93 -18.30
CA ASP A 248 -6.51 -2.30 -19.56
C ASP A 248 -5.45 -1.32 -20.09
N ALA A 249 -4.76 -0.57 -19.22
CA ALA A 249 -3.63 0.27 -19.57
C ALA A 249 -2.49 -0.54 -20.20
N LYS A 250 -2.17 -1.72 -19.65
CA LYS A 250 -1.22 -2.66 -20.23
C LYS A 250 -1.70 -3.23 -21.58
N ASP A 251 -2.98 -3.55 -21.74
CA ASP A 251 -3.53 -4.01 -23.03
C ASP A 251 -3.51 -2.91 -24.09
N TYR A 252 -3.74 -1.65 -23.70
CA TYR A 252 -3.53 -0.46 -24.52
C TYR A 252 -2.06 -0.33 -24.94
N CYS A 253 -1.11 -0.56 -24.01
CA CYS A 253 0.33 -0.52 -24.31
C CYS A 253 0.72 -1.56 -25.37
N ILE A 254 0.27 -2.82 -25.23
CA ILE A 254 0.49 -3.88 -26.22
C ILE A 254 -0.09 -3.46 -27.58
N SER A 255 -1.36 -3.04 -27.62
CA SER A 255 -2.07 -2.69 -28.86
C SER A 255 -1.46 -1.48 -29.59
N ASN A 256 -0.84 -0.54 -28.87
CA ASN A 256 -0.20 0.64 -29.44
C ASN A 256 1.30 0.45 -29.73
N GLY A 257 1.85 -0.75 -29.49
CA GLY A 257 3.26 -1.05 -29.73
C GLY A 257 4.21 -0.32 -28.77
N ILE A 258 3.76 0.02 -27.56
CA ILE A 258 4.58 0.60 -26.50
C ILE A 258 5.56 -0.47 -26.00
N LYS A 259 6.81 -0.08 -25.72
CA LYS A 259 7.91 -1.01 -25.41
C LYS A 259 8.52 -0.87 -24.03
N ILE A 260 8.26 0.23 -23.35
CA ILE A 260 8.67 0.47 -21.97
C ILE A 260 7.45 0.99 -21.22
N ILE A 261 7.20 0.46 -20.03
CA ILE A 261 6.25 0.97 -19.05
C ILE A 261 7.06 1.37 -17.82
N ASN A 262 6.98 2.64 -17.42
CA ASN A 262 7.34 3.08 -16.08
C ASN A 262 6.10 3.08 -15.19
N HIS A 263 6.24 2.53 -13.99
CA HIS A 263 5.16 2.45 -13.02
C HIS A 263 5.69 2.72 -11.61
N SER A 264 5.59 3.98 -11.17
CA SER A 264 6.13 4.43 -9.88
C SER A 264 5.09 4.30 -8.76
N VAL A 265 4.44 3.14 -8.71
CA VAL A 265 3.22 2.91 -7.91
C VAL A 265 3.30 1.53 -7.23
N ALA A 266 2.68 1.39 -6.05
CA ALA A 266 2.68 0.19 -5.22
C ALA A 266 1.27 -0.31 -4.85
N TRP A 267 1.16 -1.62 -4.58
CA TRP A 267 -0.02 -2.31 -4.03
C TRP A 267 0.35 -3.27 -2.89
N SER A 268 -0.59 -3.50 -1.97
CA SER A 268 -0.55 -4.55 -0.94
C SER A 268 -1.74 -5.49 -1.11
N ASN A 269 -1.73 -6.62 -0.38
CA ASN A 269 -2.87 -7.55 -0.32
C ASN A 269 -3.32 -8.06 -1.70
N THR A 270 -2.38 -8.29 -2.64
CA THR A 270 -2.68 -8.85 -3.97
C THR A 270 -2.05 -10.23 -4.23
N ASN A 271 -1.01 -10.58 -3.47
CA ASN A 271 -0.46 -11.93 -3.25
C ASN A 271 0.38 -11.90 -1.94
N PHE A 272 1.25 -12.90 -1.71
CA PHE A 272 2.19 -12.93 -0.58
C PHE A 272 3.60 -12.41 -0.92
N TYR A 273 3.73 -11.45 -1.84
CA TYR A 273 5.00 -10.88 -2.34
C TYR A 273 5.97 -11.94 -2.92
N ARG A 274 5.39 -12.95 -3.59
CA ARG A 274 6.07 -14.12 -4.20
C ARG A 274 6.04 -14.13 -5.74
N GLY A 275 5.61 -13.05 -6.39
CA GLY A 275 5.43 -13.01 -7.85
C GLY A 275 4.27 -13.87 -8.34
N GLU A 276 3.30 -14.19 -7.47
CA GLU A 276 2.17 -15.05 -7.81
C GLU A 276 1.04 -14.23 -8.46
N CYS A 277 0.53 -14.73 -9.58
CA CYS A 277 -0.59 -14.16 -10.32
C CYS A 277 -1.92 -14.77 -9.88
N TYR A 278 -2.75 -13.97 -9.21
CA TYR A 278 -4.10 -14.34 -8.78
C TYR A 278 -5.11 -13.25 -9.17
N ASN A 279 -6.34 -13.64 -9.55
CA ASN A 279 -7.49 -12.73 -9.70
C ASN A 279 -7.22 -11.45 -10.53
N VAL A 280 -6.36 -11.55 -11.57
CA VAL A 280 -5.89 -10.44 -12.40
C VAL A 280 -5.22 -9.30 -11.59
N ASN A 281 -4.42 -9.66 -10.58
CA ASN A 281 -3.63 -8.73 -9.78
C ASN A 281 -2.56 -7.96 -10.60
N PRO A 282 -1.91 -6.93 -10.02
CA PRO A 282 -0.86 -6.17 -10.69
C PRO A 282 0.29 -7.04 -11.24
N VAL A 283 0.64 -8.12 -10.53
CA VAL A 283 1.67 -9.09 -10.95
C VAL A 283 1.28 -9.81 -12.24
N CYS A 284 0.05 -10.34 -12.33
CA CYS A 284 -0.50 -10.88 -13.58
C CYS A 284 -0.36 -9.90 -14.74
N THR A 285 -0.59 -8.61 -14.47
CA THR A 285 -0.55 -7.57 -15.49
C THR A 285 0.87 -7.29 -15.97
N ALA A 286 1.83 -7.14 -15.05
CA ALA A 286 3.22 -6.86 -15.37
C ALA A 286 3.91 -8.04 -16.09
N ASP A 287 3.74 -9.28 -15.61
CA ASP A 287 4.26 -10.47 -16.31
C ASP A 287 3.61 -10.67 -17.69
N LYS A 288 2.36 -10.24 -17.86
CA LYS A 288 1.70 -10.23 -19.19
C LYS A 288 2.27 -9.16 -20.11
N ALA A 289 2.73 -8.02 -19.59
CA ALA A 289 3.46 -7.03 -20.39
C ALA A 289 4.83 -7.58 -20.84
N TYR A 290 5.59 -8.15 -19.90
CA TYR A 290 6.90 -8.76 -20.15
C TYR A 290 6.83 -9.85 -21.24
N SER A 291 5.89 -10.78 -21.13
CA SER A 291 5.67 -11.84 -22.13
C SER A 291 5.18 -11.34 -23.50
N ASN A 292 4.83 -10.05 -23.64
CA ASN A 292 4.55 -9.38 -24.93
C ASN A 292 5.70 -8.47 -25.39
N GLY A 293 6.89 -8.61 -24.78
CA GLY A 293 8.08 -7.85 -25.17
C GLY A 293 7.98 -6.36 -24.81
N ILE A 294 7.47 -6.08 -23.61
CA ILE A 294 7.46 -4.75 -22.98
C ILE A 294 8.34 -4.82 -21.72
N LEU A 295 9.32 -3.92 -21.59
CA LEU A 295 10.06 -3.74 -20.35
C LEU A 295 9.17 -3.03 -19.33
N TRP A 296 8.88 -3.66 -18.20
CA TRP A 296 8.20 -3.02 -17.07
C TRP A 296 9.24 -2.61 -16.02
N VAL A 297 9.30 -1.32 -15.73
CA VAL A 297 10.13 -0.73 -14.68
C VAL A 297 9.22 -0.27 -13.56
N ASN A 298 9.43 -0.79 -12.35
CA ASN A 298 8.66 -0.44 -11.16
C ASN A 298 9.59 0.03 -10.06
N SER A 299 9.21 1.06 -9.31
CA SER A 299 9.83 1.34 -8.01
C SER A 299 9.59 0.16 -7.06
N ILE A 300 10.58 -0.19 -6.24
CA ILE A 300 10.46 -1.34 -5.29
C ILE A 300 9.48 -1.09 -4.14
N GLY A 301 9.20 0.18 -3.84
CA GLY A 301 8.36 0.62 -2.72
C GLY A 301 9.14 1.46 -1.72
N ASN A 302 8.39 2.21 -0.91
CA ASN A 302 8.94 3.10 0.13
C ASN A 302 8.60 2.60 1.55
N ALA A 303 8.45 1.29 1.71
CA ALA A 303 7.89 0.67 2.91
C ALA A 303 8.94 0.13 3.91
N ALA A 304 10.24 0.36 3.72
CA ALA A 304 11.27 -0.24 4.59
C ALA A 304 11.13 0.08 6.10
N LYS A 305 10.45 1.18 6.44
CA LYS A 305 10.07 1.53 7.82
C LYS A 305 8.58 1.29 8.13
N GLY A 306 7.74 1.26 7.11
CA GLY A 306 6.31 0.97 7.21
C GLY A 306 5.98 -0.53 7.14
N HIS A 307 6.98 -1.41 7.23
CA HIS A 307 6.84 -2.86 7.05
C HIS A 307 7.12 -3.62 8.35
N TYR A 308 6.35 -4.68 8.61
CA TYR A 308 6.64 -5.67 9.65
C TYR A 308 6.38 -7.08 9.09
N GLU A 309 7.37 -7.96 9.25
CA GLU A 309 7.31 -9.37 8.88
C GLU A 309 7.46 -10.22 10.16
N GLY A 310 6.62 -11.25 10.31
CA GLY A 310 6.71 -12.17 11.44
C GLY A 310 6.01 -13.50 11.18
N THR A 311 6.38 -14.56 11.90
CA THR A 311 5.52 -15.76 12.01
C THR A 311 4.59 -15.57 13.19
N PHE A 312 3.30 -15.84 13.03
CA PHE A 312 2.34 -15.76 14.11
C PHE A 312 2.81 -16.60 15.31
N THR A 313 2.94 -15.96 16.47
CA THR A 313 3.25 -16.59 17.76
C THR A 313 2.28 -16.08 18.82
N ASP A 314 1.84 -17.00 19.67
CA ASP A 314 0.90 -16.82 20.77
C ASP A 314 1.42 -17.76 21.87
N SER A 315 2.15 -17.20 22.82
CA SER A 315 3.00 -17.92 23.77
C SER A 315 2.36 -18.05 25.15
N ASP A 316 1.44 -17.14 25.48
CA ASP A 316 0.53 -17.13 26.62
C ASP A 316 -0.80 -17.85 26.34
N GLY A 317 -1.18 -18.03 25.07
CA GLY A 317 -2.34 -18.82 24.66
C GLY A 317 -3.67 -18.04 24.70
N ASP A 318 -3.62 -16.72 24.56
CA ASP A 318 -4.80 -15.84 24.57
C ASP A 318 -5.33 -15.50 23.16
N GLY A 319 -4.58 -15.88 22.12
CA GLY A 319 -4.95 -15.73 20.72
C GLY A 319 -4.37 -14.51 20.02
N TRP A 320 -3.66 -13.61 20.71
CA TRP A 320 -2.99 -12.47 20.08
C TRP A 320 -1.60 -12.81 19.56
N HIS A 321 -1.18 -12.12 18.50
CA HIS A 321 0.18 -12.25 18.01
C HIS A 321 1.15 -11.51 18.94
N ASN A 322 1.97 -12.24 19.70
CA ASN A 322 3.13 -11.62 20.34
C ASN A 322 4.17 -11.22 19.27
N VAL A 323 4.30 -9.91 19.05
CA VAL A 323 5.27 -9.25 18.17
C VAL A 323 6.70 -9.36 18.73
N SER A 324 6.85 -9.24 20.06
CA SER A 324 8.11 -9.56 20.74
C SER A 324 7.88 -9.92 22.22
N ALA A 325 8.39 -11.07 22.67
CA ALA A 325 8.14 -11.60 24.02
C ALA A 325 6.64 -11.65 24.38
N ASN A 326 6.15 -10.69 25.19
CA ASN A 326 4.75 -10.56 25.62
C ASN A 326 4.12 -9.23 25.11
N ASP A 327 4.74 -8.59 24.11
CA ASP A 327 4.18 -7.41 23.43
C ASP A 327 3.36 -7.86 22.23
N GLU A 328 2.08 -7.51 22.19
CA GLU A 328 1.10 -7.87 21.16
C GLU A 328 0.89 -6.74 20.13
N THR A 329 1.73 -5.70 20.16
CA THR A 329 1.48 -4.44 19.46
C THR A 329 2.55 -4.08 18.44
N ILE A 330 2.10 -3.51 17.31
CA ILE A 330 2.94 -2.80 16.35
C ILE A 330 2.52 -1.33 16.37
N ASN A 331 3.44 -0.45 16.72
CA ASN A 331 3.13 0.94 17.07
C ASN A 331 3.17 1.84 15.83
N ILE A 332 2.25 2.78 15.78
CA ILE A 332 2.18 3.89 14.80
C ILE A 332 2.15 5.20 15.57
N SER A 333 2.90 6.21 15.14
CA SER A 333 2.77 7.59 15.65
C SER A 333 2.18 8.47 14.57
N ALA A 334 1.01 9.07 14.83
CA ALA A 334 0.24 9.83 13.84
C ALA A 334 -0.22 11.20 14.38
N THR A 335 -0.48 12.14 13.47
CA THR A 335 -0.93 13.51 13.74
C THR A 335 -2.42 13.66 13.46
N ALA A 336 -3.11 14.52 14.22
CA ALA A 336 -4.49 14.88 13.91
C ALA A 336 -4.62 15.42 12.47
N GLY A 337 -5.47 14.79 11.65
CA GLY A 337 -5.64 15.09 10.23
C GLY A 337 -4.94 14.10 9.28
N ASP A 338 -4.04 13.24 9.78
CA ASP A 338 -3.49 12.14 9.01
C ASP A 338 -4.55 11.04 8.78
N THR A 339 -4.31 10.14 7.83
CA THR A 339 -5.05 8.88 7.71
C THR A 339 -4.07 7.74 7.98
N ILE A 340 -4.41 6.82 8.87
CA ILE A 340 -3.67 5.55 9.02
C ILE A 340 -4.23 4.59 7.97
N GLU A 341 -3.41 4.20 6.99
CA GLU A 341 -3.75 3.15 6.03
C GLU A 341 -2.79 1.98 6.21
N VAL A 342 -3.35 0.84 6.61
CA VAL A 342 -2.60 -0.36 6.98
C VAL A 342 -3.24 -1.62 6.40
N ALA A 343 -2.40 -2.59 6.04
CA ALA A 343 -2.77 -3.84 5.43
C ALA A 343 -1.98 -4.99 6.07
N ILE A 344 -2.63 -6.13 6.27
CA ILE A 344 -1.97 -7.40 6.62
C ILE A 344 -2.35 -8.49 5.62
N THR A 345 -1.38 -9.33 5.28
CA THR A 345 -1.62 -10.60 4.58
C THR A 345 -0.82 -11.74 5.19
N TRP A 346 -1.26 -12.99 4.97
CA TRP A 346 -0.58 -14.19 5.45
C TRP A 346 -0.39 -15.25 4.37
N ASN A 347 0.56 -16.17 4.57
CA ASN A 347 1.01 -17.13 3.56
C ASN A 347 0.05 -18.31 3.28
N ALA A 348 -1.23 -18.00 3.04
CA ALA A 348 -2.30 -18.94 2.72
C ALA A 348 -3.07 -18.58 1.43
N TRP A 349 -2.39 -17.99 0.44
CA TRP A 349 -2.99 -17.60 -0.84
C TRP A 349 -3.34 -18.83 -1.72
N PRO A 350 -4.25 -18.71 -2.70
CA PRO A 350 -5.02 -17.52 -3.07
C PRO A 350 -6.32 -17.30 -2.25
N THR A 351 -6.82 -18.36 -1.63
CA THR A 351 -8.04 -18.37 -0.83
C THR A 351 -7.87 -19.30 0.36
N THR A 352 -8.33 -18.90 1.54
CA THR A 352 -8.01 -19.58 2.79
C THR A 352 -9.22 -19.77 3.70
N ASN A 353 -9.11 -20.74 4.61
CA ASN A 353 -9.99 -20.93 5.78
C ASN A 353 -9.27 -20.63 7.12
N GLN A 354 -8.09 -20.03 7.04
CA GLN A 354 -7.24 -19.65 8.17
C GLN A 354 -7.53 -18.17 8.43
N ASP A 355 -8.29 -17.90 9.48
CA ASP A 355 -8.93 -16.61 9.74
C ASP A 355 -8.18 -15.87 10.86
N TYR A 356 -7.63 -14.70 10.50
CA TYR A 356 -6.95 -13.75 11.40
C TYR A 356 -7.63 -12.39 11.29
N ASP A 357 -7.88 -11.75 12.43
CA ASP A 357 -8.49 -10.43 12.52
C ASP A 357 -7.44 -9.36 12.81
N PHE A 358 -7.68 -8.14 12.30
CA PHE A 358 -6.76 -7.02 12.44
C PHE A 358 -7.45 -5.83 13.14
N TYR A 359 -6.75 -5.25 14.11
CA TYR A 359 -7.29 -4.22 15.00
C TYR A 359 -6.36 -3.01 15.07
N LEU A 360 -6.97 -1.82 15.20
CA LEU A 360 -6.31 -0.55 15.51
C LEU A 360 -6.86 -0.04 16.85
N TYR A 361 -5.99 0.05 17.85
CA TYR A 361 -6.31 0.52 19.20
C TYR A 361 -5.88 1.97 19.45
N ASN A 362 -6.53 2.59 20.43
CA ASN A 362 -6.17 3.89 20.97
C ASN A 362 -4.88 3.86 21.82
N SER A 363 -4.35 5.05 22.13
CA SER A 363 -3.08 5.22 22.86
C SER A 363 -3.04 4.61 24.27
N SER A 364 -4.19 4.26 24.86
CA SER A 364 -4.28 3.64 26.18
C SER A 364 -4.43 2.11 26.15
N LEU A 365 -4.61 1.50 24.97
CA LEU A 365 -4.97 0.10 24.74
C LEU A 365 -6.30 -0.29 25.42
N THR A 366 -7.30 0.60 25.39
CA THR A 366 -8.61 0.40 26.04
C THR A 366 -9.80 0.49 25.08
N GLU A 367 -9.58 0.82 23.81
CA GLU A 367 -10.62 1.03 22.81
C GLU A 367 -10.12 0.59 21.43
N VAL A 368 -10.91 -0.25 20.76
CA VAL A 368 -10.76 -0.54 19.33
C VAL A 368 -11.33 0.63 18.54
N LEU A 369 -10.46 1.36 17.84
CA LEU A 369 -10.82 2.53 17.04
C LEU A 369 -11.29 2.16 15.62
N ALA A 370 -10.69 1.09 15.09
CA ALA A 370 -11.09 0.44 13.86
C ALA A 370 -10.66 -1.03 13.89
N SER A 371 -11.31 -1.87 13.09
CA SER A 371 -10.91 -3.25 12.86
C SER A 371 -11.28 -3.67 11.44
N SER A 372 -10.68 -4.77 11.00
CA SER A 372 -10.97 -5.47 9.76
C SER A 372 -11.14 -6.95 10.14
N LEU A 373 -12.36 -7.43 9.93
CA LEU A 373 -12.89 -8.68 10.51
C LEU A 373 -13.45 -9.59 9.41
N ASN A 374 -12.83 -9.61 8.23
CA ASN A 374 -13.34 -10.40 7.12
C ASN A 374 -13.36 -11.88 7.52
N ARG A 375 -14.28 -12.66 6.94
CA ARG A 375 -14.33 -14.09 7.22
C ARG A 375 -13.53 -14.86 6.19
N GLN A 376 -12.57 -15.66 6.63
CA GLN A 376 -11.91 -16.63 5.78
C GLN A 376 -12.58 -18.00 5.94
N THR A 377 -13.54 -18.29 5.06
CA THR A 377 -14.33 -19.55 5.04
C THR A 377 -13.90 -20.52 3.94
N GLY A 378 -12.72 -20.32 3.33
CA GLY A 378 -12.22 -21.10 2.19
C GLY A 378 -12.42 -20.44 0.82
N THR A 379 -13.00 -19.24 0.76
CA THR A 379 -13.33 -18.54 -0.52
C THR A 379 -12.71 -17.15 -0.65
N GLN A 380 -12.16 -16.61 0.44
CA GLN A 380 -11.62 -15.27 0.57
C GLN A 380 -10.10 -15.33 0.64
N SER A 381 -9.43 -14.29 0.15
CA SER A 381 -7.98 -14.17 0.24
C SER A 381 -7.51 -13.91 1.68
N PRO A 382 -6.27 -14.30 2.04
CA PRO A 382 -5.70 -14.15 3.39
C PRO A 382 -5.27 -12.70 3.63
N THR A 383 -6.23 -11.79 3.79
CA THR A 383 -5.98 -10.34 3.84
C THR A 383 -6.96 -9.60 4.74
N GLU A 384 -6.46 -8.73 5.59
CA GLU A 384 -7.23 -7.69 6.28
C GLU A 384 -6.63 -6.30 5.98
N SER A 385 -7.41 -5.23 6.12
CA SER A 385 -6.92 -3.85 5.93
C SER A 385 -7.80 -2.81 6.61
N ILE A 386 -7.17 -1.78 7.18
CA ILE A 386 -7.83 -0.69 7.89
C ILE A 386 -7.43 0.64 7.25
N SER A 387 -8.42 1.50 6.99
CA SER A 387 -8.23 2.94 6.79
C SER A 387 -8.96 3.69 7.91
N TYR A 388 -8.27 4.65 8.54
CA TYR A 388 -8.76 5.38 9.70
C TYR A 388 -8.25 6.83 9.70
N SER A 389 -9.16 7.80 9.60
CA SER A 389 -8.83 9.22 9.75
C SER A 389 -8.51 9.55 11.21
N VAL A 390 -7.33 10.12 11.46
CA VAL A 390 -6.75 10.36 12.79
C VAL A 390 -7.33 11.63 13.42
N PRO A 391 -8.13 11.55 14.50
CA PRO A 391 -8.76 12.72 15.10
C PRO A 391 -7.85 13.48 16.08
N ASN A 392 -6.82 12.82 16.62
CA ASN A 392 -5.95 13.35 17.68
C ASN A 392 -4.51 12.92 17.42
N THR A 393 -3.54 13.81 17.63
CA THR A 393 -2.12 13.44 17.57
C THR A 393 -1.75 12.48 18.70
N GLY A 394 -1.08 11.37 18.40
CA GLY A 394 -0.68 10.38 19.40
C GLY A 394 -0.14 9.08 18.83
N THR A 395 0.10 8.12 19.72
CA THR A 395 0.45 6.74 19.37
C THR A 395 -0.80 5.89 19.23
N TYR A 396 -0.82 5.06 18.20
CA TYR A 396 -1.84 4.09 17.87
C TYR A 396 -1.18 2.70 17.80
N TYR A 397 -1.95 1.65 18.07
CA TYR A 397 -1.40 0.30 18.16
C TYR A 397 -2.16 -0.66 17.25
N LEU A 398 -1.43 -1.38 16.41
CA LEU A 398 -1.95 -2.48 15.62
C LEU A 398 -1.79 -3.80 16.38
N SER A 399 -2.81 -4.65 16.35
CA SER A 399 -2.75 -6.00 16.91
C SER A 399 -3.49 -7.00 16.03
N ILE A 400 -3.05 -8.25 16.07
CA ILE A 400 -3.48 -9.33 15.16
C ILE A 400 -3.99 -10.49 16.01
N TYR A 401 -5.24 -10.89 15.81
CA TYR A 401 -5.90 -11.94 16.59
C TYR A 401 -6.16 -13.18 15.74
N LYS A 402 -5.90 -14.36 16.29
CA LYS A 402 -6.12 -15.64 15.63
C LYS A 402 -7.56 -16.13 15.85
N TYR A 403 -8.49 -15.53 15.13
CA TYR A 403 -9.92 -15.81 15.27
C TYR A 403 -10.27 -17.29 15.00
N ASN A 404 -9.83 -17.84 13.87
CA ASN A 404 -10.04 -19.25 13.53
C ASN A 404 -9.02 -19.75 12.49
N ALA A 405 -7.77 -19.96 12.93
CA ALA A 405 -6.73 -20.60 12.12
C ALA A 405 -6.18 -21.85 12.81
N THR A 406 -5.90 -22.90 12.02
CA THR A 406 -5.38 -24.20 12.51
C THR A 406 -3.86 -24.28 12.50
N SER A 407 -3.18 -23.30 11.90
CA SER A 407 -1.72 -23.23 11.86
C SER A 407 -1.22 -21.80 12.08
N ASN A 408 0.08 -21.64 12.34
CA ASN A 408 0.72 -20.34 12.51
C ASN A 408 1.35 -19.93 11.17
N HIS A 409 0.88 -18.83 10.60
CA HIS A 409 1.31 -18.37 9.28
C HIS A 409 2.41 -17.31 9.38
N GLN A 410 3.17 -17.14 8.30
CA GLN A 410 3.98 -15.94 8.08
C GLN A 410 3.04 -14.79 7.73
N LEU A 411 3.28 -13.63 8.33
CA LEU A 411 2.47 -12.42 8.27
C LEU A 411 3.32 -11.31 7.68
N GLU A 412 2.73 -10.52 6.78
CA GLU A 412 3.30 -9.27 6.28
C GLU A 412 2.34 -8.14 6.61
N VAL A 413 2.83 -7.09 7.28
CA VAL A 413 2.08 -5.90 7.63
C VAL A 413 2.71 -4.69 6.96
N TYR A 414 1.89 -3.92 6.25
CA TYR A 414 2.28 -2.69 5.57
C TYR A 414 1.49 -1.51 6.14
N SER A 415 2.17 -0.40 6.41
CA SER A 415 1.61 0.93 6.56
C SER A 415 2.11 1.82 5.42
N TRP A 416 1.20 2.57 4.81
CA TRP A 416 1.51 3.38 3.63
C TRP A 416 1.96 4.80 3.92
N ASN A 417 1.70 5.27 5.14
CA ASN A 417 1.81 6.68 5.53
C ASN A 417 2.48 6.89 6.90
N HIS A 418 2.82 5.81 7.61
CA HIS A 418 3.47 5.88 8.91
C HIS A 418 4.58 4.82 9.05
N ASP A 419 5.62 5.17 9.79
CA ASP A 419 6.63 4.19 10.23
C ASP A 419 6.00 3.25 11.28
N LEU A 420 6.31 1.96 11.20
CA LEU A 420 5.95 0.95 12.19
C LEU A 420 7.04 0.83 13.26
N THR A 421 6.68 0.36 14.45
CA THR A 421 7.65 -0.05 15.48
C THR A 421 7.16 -1.30 16.22
N PRO A 422 7.87 -2.43 16.14
CA PRO A 422 9.07 -2.67 15.34
C PRO A 422 8.79 -2.64 13.83
N ALA A 423 9.81 -2.29 13.05
CA ALA A 423 9.80 -2.40 11.59
C ALA A 423 10.84 -3.44 11.12
N VAL A 424 10.52 -4.14 10.03
CA VAL A 424 11.37 -5.14 9.38
C VAL A 424 11.62 -4.71 7.95
N ALA A 425 12.81 -4.18 7.67
CA ALA A 425 13.14 -3.63 6.35
C ALA A 425 13.36 -4.71 5.27
N SER A 426 13.80 -5.92 5.65
CA SER A 426 13.88 -7.08 4.75
C SER A 426 12.49 -7.44 4.21
N SER A 427 12.43 -7.97 2.98
CA SER A 427 11.18 -8.38 2.30
C SER A 427 10.10 -7.30 2.09
N SER A 428 10.37 -6.04 2.43
CA SER A 428 9.43 -4.91 2.43
C SER A 428 8.99 -4.40 1.04
N LEU A 429 9.24 -5.15 -0.02
CA LEU A 429 8.95 -4.76 -1.40
C LEU A 429 7.47 -4.92 -1.76
N SER A 430 6.91 -3.93 -2.43
CA SER A 430 5.48 -3.91 -2.77
C SER A 430 5.18 -4.58 -4.11
N ASN A 431 3.93 -5.03 -4.31
CA ASN A 431 3.50 -5.46 -5.64
C ASN A 431 3.48 -4.25 -6.61
N PRO A 432 3.74 -4.43 -7.92
CA PRO A 432 4.16 -5.65 -8.62
C PRO A 432 5.70 -5.80 -8.72
N ALA A 433 6.50 -5.17 -7.85
CA ALA A 433 7.96 -5.29 -7.91
C ALA A 433 8.46 -6.73 -7.65
N ASP A 434 7.61 -7.56 -7.04
CA ASP A 434 7.80 -9.00 -6.84
C ASP A 434 7.59 -9.85 -8.12
N ALA A 435 7.01 -9.29 -9.19
CA ALA A 435 6.78 -10.01 -10.44
C ALA A 435 8.09 -10.43 -11.13
N ALA A 436 8.06 -11.52 -11.89
CA ALA A 436 9.25 -12.10 -12.50
C ALA A 436 9.74 -11.29 -13.72
N GLY A 437 8.82 -10.68 -14.47
CA GLY A 437 9.07 -9.85 -15.64
C GLY A 437 9.30 -8.36 -15.36
N VAL A 438 9.33 -7.95 -14.09
CA VAL A 438 9.52 -6.56 -13.66
C VAL A 438 10.98 -6.30 -13.30
N MET A 439 11.52 -5.20 -13.80
CA MET A 439 12.74 -4.59 -13.29
C MET A 439 12.37 -3.67 -12.12
N ALA A 440 12.70 -4.08 -10.90
CA ALA A 440 12.47 -3.31 -9.69
C ALA A 440 13.64 -2.35 -9.42
N VAL A 441 13.32 -1.15 -8.96
CA VAL A 441 14.26 -0.04 -8.76
C VAL A 441 14.20 0.48 -7.32
N ALA A 442 15.31 0.44 -6.58
CA ALA A 442 15.48 1.12 -5.29
C ALA A 442 15.82 2.61 -5.45
N ALA A 443 15.59 3.39 -4.40
CA ALA A 443 16.06 4.77 -4.28
C ALA A 443 17.43 4.83 -3.59
N ILE A 444 18.31 5.71 -4.06
CA ILE A 444 19.54 6.15 -3.38
C ILE A 444 19.58 7.67 -3.44
N GLY A 445 19.74 8.34 -2.29
CA GLY A 445 19.75 9.80 -2.24
C GLY A 445 20.79 10.41 -3.18
N TYR A 446 20.41 11.45 -3.92
CA TYR A 446 21.25 12.22 -4.85
C TYR A 446 22.71 12.37 -4.37
N TRP A 447 22.87 12.79 -3.11
CA TRP A 447 24.16 13.09 -2.48
C TRP A 447 25.08 11.88 -2.26
N PHE A 448 24.51 10.67 -2.30
CA PHE A 448 25.19 9.40 -2.03
C PHE A 448 25.08 8.41 -3.19
N TRP A 449 24.61 8.84 -4.36
CA TRP A 449 24.36 8.00 -5.54
C TRP A 449 25.50 7.03 -5.90
N THR A 450 26.76 7.46 -5.78
CA THR A 450 27.94 6.65 -6.11
C THR A 450 28.48 5.79 -4.96
N THR A 451 27.96 5.95 -3.73
CA THR A 451 28.47 5.28 -2.52
C THR A 451 27.43 4.43 -1.81
N GLY A 452 26.14 4.75 -1.97
CA GLY A 452 25.08 4.27 -1.10
C GLY A 452 25.25 4.74 0.36
N PRO A 453 24.54 4.11 1.33
CA PRO A 453 23.55 3.04 1.12
C PRO A 453 22.29 3.54 0.38
N GLN A 454 21.36 2.62 0.10
CA GLN A 454 20.02 2.99 -0.36
C GLN A 454 19.28 3.88 0.65
N GLU A 455 18.27 4.60 0.16
CA GLU A 455 17.46 5.46 0.99
C GLU A 455 16.78 4.71 2.13
N SER A 456 16.63 5.40 3.26
CA SER A 456 16.14 4.77 4.50
C SER A 456 14.69 4.28 4.42
N PHE A 457 13.91 4.80 3.47
CA PHE A 457 12.56 4.35 3.17
C PHE A 457 12.52 3.28 2.06
N SER A 458 13.56 3.18 1.22
CA SER A 458 13.55 2.32 0.04
C SER A 458 13.42 0.86 0.45
N SER A 459 12.33 0.21 0.01
CA SER A 459 12.05 -1.19 0.28
C SER A 459 13.19 -2.11 -0.18
N GLN A 460 13.27 -3.29 0.43
CA GLN A 460 14.35 -4.26 0.21
C GLN A 460 13.79 -5.63 -0.19
N GLY A 461 14.59 -6.38 -0.94
CA GLY A 461 14.39 -7.81 -1.12
C GLY A 461 14.78 -8.65 0.12
N PRO A 462 14.83 -9.98 -0.05
CA PRO A 462 14.39 -10.73 -1.24
C PRO A 462 12.87 -10.66 -1.41
N THR A 463 12.33 -11.24 -2.49
CA THR A 463 10.91 -11.64 -2.48
C THR A 463 10.68 -12.76 -1.46
N ASN A 464 9.42 -12.99 -1.09
CA ASN A 464 9.06 -14.06 -0.15
C ASN A 464 9.27 -15.49 -0.68
N ASP A 465 9.65 -15.64 -1.95
CA ASP A 465 10.12 -16.90 -2.57
C ASP A 465 11.66 -16.93 -2.80
N GLY A 466 12.37 -15.91 -2.30
CA GLY A 466 13.83 -15.86 -2.24
C GLY A 466 14.54 -15.24 -3.44
N ARG A 467 13.82 -14.62 -4.39
CA ARG A 467 14.44 -13.94 -5.54
C ARG A 467 15.05 -12.60 -5.11
N THR A 468 16.22 -12.29 -5.64
CA THR A 468 16.89 -11.01 -5.41
C THR A 468 16.06 -9.87 -6.00
N LYS A 469 15.74 -8.88 -5.16
CA LYS A 469 15.14 -7.59 -5.53
C LYS A 469 15.80 -6.49 -4.67
N PRO A 470 15.93 -5.26 -5.17
CA PRO A 470 15.68 -4.84 -6.54
C PRO A 470 16.78 -5.32 -7.49
N GLU A 471 16.55 -5.21 -8.81
CA GLU A 471 17.60 -5.46 -9.80
C GLU A 471 18.61 -4.30 -9.88
N ILE A 472 18.14 -3.06 -9.70
CA ILE A 472 18.94 -1.83 -9.80
C ILE A 472 18.48 -0.79 -8.77
N SER A 473 19.22 0.30 -8.66
CA SER A 473 18.77 1.52 -7.98
C SER A 473 18.80 2.70 -8.95
N GLY A 474 18.00 3.72 -8.66
CA GLY A 474 18.04 5.04 -9.29
C GLY A 474 18.20 6.13 -8.23
N PRO A 475 18.68 7.33 -8.60
CA PRO A 475 18.79 8.43 -7.66
C PRO A 475 17.41 9.04 -7.37
N ASP A 476 17.15 9.41 -6.11
CA ASP A 476 16.02 10.22 -5.67
C ASP A 476 16.49 11.55 -5.04
N TYR A 477 15.56 12.46 -4.74
CA TYR A 477 15.85 13.89 -4.48
C TYR A 477 16.71 14.56 -5.56
N VAL A 478 16.74 13.92 -6.72
CA VAL A 478 16.89 14.59 -7.99
C VAL A 478 15.68 15.53 -8.10
#